data_AF-B5JLS4-F1
#
_entry.id   AF-B5JLS4-F1
#
_cell.length_a   1.000
_cell.length_b   1.000
_cell.length_c   1.000
_cell.angle_alpha   90.00
_cell.angle_beta   90.00
_cell.angle_gamma   90.00
#
_symmetry.space_group_name_H-M   'P 1'
#
loop_
_entity.id
_entity.type
_entity.pdbx_description
1 polymer ?
#
loop_
_entity_poly.entity_id
_entity_poly.type
_entity_poly.pdbx_seq_one_letter_code
_entity_poly.pdbx_strand_id
1 'polypeptide(L)'
;MNAKLALTGVACVAGLCASLTSAHAKRPFFLRYLPAPLVDSDYYDNNQPPEDKVILGNFLFFDKILSGNKNISCATCHHPLTDLGDGLALSVGEGGQGIGITRNTGIDLDAIHERVPRNAPPVFELGAKSAHTLFHDGRVQVDPSTPSGFASPAGDDLPLGLDNVLAAQAMFPVTSSTEMAGQIGENPIADATALGDLAGPDGVWNLLAQRLQSNATYVSLFIDAFPEIDEASDITFAHAANAIAAFEASSWQANNSRFDQFLRGDLTALTWTELQGMMLFYGKARCSQCHSGPLMSDFDFHAIALPQVGPGKGNGIGGREDFGREAVTDRPEDRFRFRTPILRNIALTAPYGHDGAYNSLEAIVRHHLDPVYSLYNYDRNEFIAPSRPDLDAIDFAVMDDPSLVAAIAEANELQPNHRVNNRDVQKLLAFLRSLTDQQTIDLRLDTPRSVPSGLSIVE
;
A
#
# COMPACT_ATOMS: atom_id res chain seq x y z
N MET A 1 10.31 -81.68 -16.55
CA MET A 1 9.26 -81.38 -17.54
C MET A 1 8.52 -80.14 -17.10
N ASN A 2 8.35 -79.21 -18.04
CA ASN A 2 7.43 -78.07 -18.06
C ASN A 2 7.73 -76.84 -17.20
N ALA A 3 8.15 -75.81 -17.92
CA ALA A 3 8.20 -74.40 -17.54
C ALA A 3 6.81 -73.78 -17.37
N LYS A 4 6.78 -72.68 -16.61
CA LYS A 4 5.92 -71.46 -16.71
C LYS A 4 6.26 -70.59 -15.48
N LEU A 5 6.21 -69.27 -15.45
CA LEU A 5 6.25 -68.16 -16.40
C LEU A 5 6.36 -66.93 -15.47
N ALA A 6 7.17 -65.92 -15.81
CA ALA A 6 7.35 -64.74 -14.98
C ALA A 6 6.09 -63.84 -14.95
N LEU A 7 5.80 -63.22 -13.81
CA LEU A 7 5.05 -61.96 -13.73
C LEU A 7 5.80 -60.99 -12.81
N THR A 8 6.33 -59.93 -13.43
CA THR A 8 6.89 -58.75 -12.80
C THR A 8 5.77 -57.88 -12.22
N GLY A 9 5.76 -57.67 -10.91
CA GLY A 9 4.89 -56.71 -10.23
C GLY A 9 5.64 -55.42 -9.92
N VAL A 10 5.27 -54.34 -10.60
CA VAL A 10 5.65 -52.96 -10.24
C VAL A 10 4.81 -52.54 -9.04
N ALA A 11 5.43 -52.32 -7.89
CA ALA A 11 4.77 -51.71 -6.75
C ALA A 11 4.75 -50.19 -6.94
N CYS A 12 3.55 -49.65 -7.21
CA CYS A 12 3.32 -48.21 -7.28
C CYS A 12 3.30 -47.64 -5.86
N VAL A 13 4.20 -46.70 -5.58
CA VAL A 13 4.20 -45.90 -4.34
C VAL A 13 2.99 -44.98 -4.36
N ALA A 14 1.97 -45.30 -3.57
CA ALA A 14 0.87 -44.37 -3.29
C ALA A 14 1.30 -43.43 -2.17
N GLY A 15 1.71 -42.22 -2.51
CA GLY A 15 2.11 -41.18 -1.57
C GLY A 15 1.63 -39.80 -2.02
N LEU A 16 0.78 -39.20 -1.19
CA LEU A 16 0.43 -37.77 -1.14
C LEU A 16 -0.17 -37.13 -2.41
N CYS A 17 -1.49 -37.19 -2.55
CA CYS A 17 -2.23 -36.19 -3.34
C CYS A 17 -3.65 -35.93 -2.83
N ALA A 18 -3.87 -35.99 -1.51
CA ALA A 18 -5.20 -35.82 -0.92
C ALA A 18 -5.15 -34.96 0.35
N SER A 19 -4.99 -33.65 0.21
CA SER A 19 -5.25 -32.73 1.34
C SER A 19 -5.77 -31.33 0.96
N LEU A 20 -5.78 -30.93 -0.32
CA LEU A 20 -6.32 -29.62 -0.71
C LEU A 20 -7.76 -29.64 -1.26
N THR A 21 -8.28 -30.81 -1.65
CA THR A 21 -9.61 -30.91 -2.28
C THR A 21 -10.79 -31.03 -1.30
N SER A 22 -10.56 -31.40 -0.03
CA SER A 22 -11.65 -31.74 0.89
C SER A 22 -12.27 -30.56 1.65
N ALA A 23 -11.55 -29.44 1.84
CA ALA A 23 -12.05 -28.30 2.62
C ALA A 23 -13.05 -27.45 1.82
N HIS A 24 -12.77 -27.18 0.53
CA HIS A 24 -13.67 -26.45 -0.37
C HIS A 24 -14.98 -27.20 -0.64
N ALA A 25 -14.92 -28.53 -0.73
CA ALA A 25 -16.10 -29.37 -0.98
C ALA A 25 -17.11 -29.38 0.18
N LYS A 26 -16.69 -29.09 1.42
CA LYS A 26 -17.55 -29.06 2.61
C LYS A 26 -18.24 -27.70 2.86
N ARG A 27 -17.92 -26.66 2.08
CA ARG A 27 -18.59 -25.36 2.17
C ARG A 27 -20.01 -25.39 1.60
N PRO A 28 -20.99 -24.71 2.22
CA PRO A 28 -22.28 -24.40 1.59
C PRO A 28 -22.08 -23.90 0.16
N PHE A 29 -22.93 -24.34 -0.77
CA PHE A 29 -22.77 -24.10 -2.21
C PHE A 29 -22.55 -22.61 -2.57
N PHE A 30 -23.25 -21.69 -1.89
CA PHE A 30 -23.11 -20.26 -2.13
C PHE A 30 -21.76 -19.69 -1.67
N LEU A 31 -21.13 -20.24 -0.63
CA LEU A 31 -19.81 -19.82 -0.14
C LEU A 31 -18.66 -20.22 -1.09
N ARG A 32 -18.93 -21.08 -2.09
CA ARG A 32 -17.94 -21.46 -3.11
C ARG A 32 -17.72 -20.38 -4.18
N TYR A 33 -18.61 -19.39 -4.24
CA TYR A 33 -18.50 -18.24 -5.15
C TYR A 33 -17.88 -17.02 -4.46
N LEU A 34 -17.50 -17.15 -3.19
CA LEU A 34 -16.80 -16.14 -2.41
C LEU A 34 -15.34 -16.56 -2.23
N PRO A 35 -14.42 -15.61 -1.95
CA PRO A 35 -13.03 -15.95 -1.68
C PRO A 35 -12.87 -16.88 -0.47
N ALA A 36 -11.74 -17.58 -0.43
CA ALA A 36 -11.30 -18.23 0.80
C ALA A 36 -10.93 -17.16 1.85
N PRO A 37 -11.19 -17.40 3.14
CA PRO A 37 -10.66 -16.56 4.21
C PRO A 37 -9.13 -16.69 4.21
N LEU A 38 -8.46 -15.61 4.58
CA LEU A 38 -7.02 -15.61 4.79
C LEU A 38 -6.65 -16.58 5.92
N VAL A 39 -5.53 -17.26 5.73
CA VAL A 39 -4.89 -18.13 6.72
C VAL A 39 -3.40 -17.81 6.79
N ASP A 40 -2.73 -18.24 7.86
CA ASP A 40 -1.32 -17.93 8.11
C ASP A 40 -0.39 -18.28 6.94
N SER A 41 -0.69 -19.36 6.19
CA SER A 41 0.12 -19.77 5.04
C SER A 41 0.06 -18.81 3.86
N ASP A 42 -0.94 -17.93 3.82
CA ASP A 42 -1.08 -16.88 2.80
C ASP A 42 -0.09 -15.73 3.02
N TYR A 43 0.53 -15.64 4.20
CA TYR A 43 1.54 -14.65 4.56
C TYR A 43 2.95 -15.21 4.48
N TYR A 44 3.94 -14.32 4.33
CA TYR A 44 5.35 -14.69 4.51
C TYR A 44 5.60 -15.22 5.93
N ASP A 45 6.61 -16.07 6.09
CA ASP A 45 6.96 -16.75 7.35
C ASP A 45 5.79 -17.50 8.03
N ASN A 46 4.77 -17.88 7.25
CA ASN A 46 3.53 -18.43 7.77
C ASN A 46 2.97 -17.58 8.92
N ASN A 47 2.99 -16.26 8.72
CA ASN A 47 2.52 -15.26 9.68
C ASN A 47 3.28 -15.26 11.02
N GLN A 48 4.55 -15.68 11.02
CA GLN A 48 5.38 -15.75 12.22
C GLN A 48 6.80 -15.24 11.92
N PRO A 49 6.96 -13.95 11.53
CA PRO A 49 8.28 -13.37 11.37
C PRO A 49 9.04 -13.37 12.72
N PRO A 50 10.38 -13.39 12.70
CA PRO A 50 11.18 -13.33 13.93
C PRO A 50 10.84 -12.10 14.79
N GLU A 51 10.65 -12.31 16.09
CA GLU A 51 10.20 -11.26 17.02
C GLU A 51 11.18 -10.08 17.09
N ASP A 52 12.49 -10.34 17.18
CA ASP A 52 13.50 -9.29 17.24
C ASP A 52 13.51 -8.41 15.97
N LYS A 53 13.21 -9.02 14.82
CA LYS A 53 13.08 -8.31 13.54
C LYS A 53 11.85 -7.42 13.49
N VAL A 54 10.73 -7.89 14.05
CA VAL A 54 9.50 -7.09 14.22
C VAL A 54 9.75 -5.91 15.18
N ILE A 55 10.46 -6.14 16.29
CA ILE A 55 10.81 -5.08 17.26
C ILE A 55 11.70 -4.01 16.62
N LEU A 56 12.73 -4.43 15.89
CA LEU A 56 13.59 -3.52 15.14
C LEU A 56 12.79 -2.72 14.10
N GLY A 57 11.93 -3.40 13.35
CA GLY A 57 11.04 -2.77 12.36
C GLY A 57 10.10 -1.73 12.98
N ASN A 58 9.53 -2.04 14.14
CA ASN A 58 8.71 -1.11 14.89
C ASN A 58 9.50 0.16 15.22
N PHE A 59 10.71 0.04 15.77
CA PHE A 59 11.51 1.23 16.05
C PHE A 59 11.81 2.04 14.79
N LEU A 60 12.27 1.40 13.72
CA LEU A 60 12.62 2.06 12.47
C LEU A 60 11.42 2.77 11.81
N PHE A 61 10.23 2.18 11.84
CA PHE A 61 9.02 2.75 11.26
C PHE A 61 8.62 4.09 11.90
N PHE A 62 8.82 4.21 13.22
CA PHE A 62 8.49 5.42 13.98
C PHE A 62 9.65 6.40 14.11
N ASP A 63 10.89 5.97 13.86
CA ASP A 63 12.08 6.79 14.07
C ASP A 63 12.41 7.68 12.85
N LYS A 64 12.49 8.98 13.11
CA LYS A 64 12.84 9.99 12.11
C LYS A 64 14.31 9.91 11.67
N ILE A 65 15.12 9.05 12.29
CA ILE A 65 16.52 8.81 11.90
C ILE A 65 16.68 8.45 10.42
N LEU A 66 15.64 7.94 9.77
CA LEU A 66 15.67 7.52 8.37
C LEU A 66 15.37 8.64 7.36
N SER A 67 14.97 9.85 7.79
CA SER A 67 14.77 10.99 6.88
C SER A 67 16.00 11.89 6.80
N GLY A 68 16.15 12.61 5.69
CA GLY A 68 17.29 13.51 5.43
C GLY A 68 17.55 14.46 6.59
N ASN A 69 16.54 15.27 6.92
CA ASN A 69 16.57 16.29 7.98
C ASN A 69 16.12 15.78 9.36
N LYS A 70 15.84 14.49 9.51
CA LYS A 70 15.46 13.83 10.78
C LYS A 70 14.20 14.38 11.46
N ASN A 71 13.24 14.85 10.67
CA ASN A 71 11.98 15.45 11.11
C ASN A 71 10.72 14.64 10.71
N ILE A 72 10.85 13.58 9.90
CA ILE A 72 9.74 12.77 9.41
C ILE A 72 10.09 11.27 9.43
N SER A 73 9.09 10.41 9.63
CA SER A 73 9.21 8.95 9.63
C SER A 73 8.07 8.30 8.84
N CYS A 74 8.12 6.98 8.61
CA CYS A 74 7.02 6.25 7.98
C CYS A 74 5.70 6.48 8.72
N ALA A 75 5.76 6.43 10.07
CA ALA A 75 4.62 6.68 10.94
C ALA A 75 4.03 8.10 10.83
N THR A 76 4.75 9.05 10.23
CA THR A 76 4.21 10.40 10.06
C THR A 76 3.06 10.38 9.04
N CYS A 77 3.20 9.65 7.93
CA CYS A 77 2.16 9.52 6.90
C CYS A 77 1.28 8.27 7.07
N HIS A 78 1.74 7.28 7.84
CA HIS A 78 1.06 6.00 8.07
C HIS A 78 0.83 5.76 9.57
N HIS A 79 0.31 6.79 10.27
CA HIS A 79 0.19 6.73 11.72
C HIS A 79 -0.94 5.80 12.18
N PRO A 80 -0.77 5.04 13.28
CA PRO A 80 -1.86 4.27 13.90
C PRO A 80 -3.10 5.08 14.29
N LEU A 81 -2.96 6.40 14.50
CA LEU A 81 -4.08 7.31 14.86
C LEU A 81 -4.89 7.77 13.64
N THR A 82 -4.42 7.44 12.44
CA THR A 82 -5.04 7.81 11.16
C THR A 82 -5.27 6.55 10.31
N ASP A 83 -5.50 5.41 10.98
CA ASP A 83 -5.78 4.12 10.36
C ASP A 83 -4.71 3.71 9.33
N LEU A 84 -3.45 4.06 9.63
CA LEU A 84 -2.25 3.74 8.85
C LEU A 84 -2.19 4.39 7.45
N GLY A 85 -3.11 5.29 7.13
CA GLY A 85 -2.97 6.29 6.07
C GLY A 85 -2.71 7.68 6.66
N ASP A 86 -2.72 8.71 5.84
CA ASP A 86 -2.43 10.08 6.31
C ASP A 86 -3.69 10.88 6.66
N GLY A 87 -4.89 10.39 6.33
CA GLY A 87 -6.14 11.14 6.53
C GLY A 87 -6.26 12.42 5.70
N LEU A 88 -5.32 12.67 4.79
CA LEU A 88 -5.30 13.78 3.83
C LEU A 88 -5.38 13.25 2.41
N ALA A 89 -5.86 14.09 1.49
CA ALA A 89 -5.89 13.76 0.07
C ALA A 89 -4.46 13.56 -0.45
N LEU A 90 -3.60 14.53 -0.17
CA LEU A 90 -2.19 14.50 -0.53
C LEU A 90 -1.35 14.74 0.71
N SER A 91 -0.41 13.83 0.96
CA SER A 91 0.46 13.91 2.12
C SER A 91 1.39 15.11 2.07
N VAL A 92 1.82 15.53 3.26
CA VAL A 92 2.85 16.55 3.41
C VAL A 92 4.13 15.84 3.81
N GLY A 93 5.21 15.96 3.04
CA GLY A 93 6.47 15.31 3.38
C GLY A 93 7.33 16.09 4.36
N GLU A 94 8.64 15.94 4.19
CA GLU A 94 9.71 16.67 4.86
C GLU A 94 9.41 18.18 4.89
N GLY A 95 9.54 18.77 6.10
CA GLY A 95 9.11 20.15 6.40
C GLY A 95 7.70 20.29 6.98
N GLY A 96 6.83 19.29 6.79
CA GLY A 96 5.50 19.24 7.42
C GLY A 96 5.52 18.89 8.90
N GLN A 97 4.48 19.33 9.63
CA GLN A 97 4.31 19.03 11.05
C GLN A 97 2.89 18.52 11.33
N GLY A 98 2.71 17.74 12.39
CA GLY A 98 1.42 17.18 12.81
C GLY A 98 1.12 15.79 12.22
N ILE A 99 -0.09 15.30 12.48
CA ILE A 99 -0.55 13.96 12.04
C ILE A 99 -2.00 14.08 11.56
N GLY A 100 -2.34 13.38 10.48
CA GLY A 100 -3.72 13.39 10.03
C GLY A 100 -4.16 14.73 9.48
N ILE A 101 -5.43 15.04 9.73
CA ILE A 101 -6.02 16.34 9.35
C ILE A 101 -5.43 17.56 10.07
N THR A 102 -4.61 17.37 11.11
CA THR A 102 -3.96 18.49 11.82
C THR A 102 -2.64 18.90 11.19
N ARG A 103 -2.20 18.19 10.15
CA ARG A 103 -0.94 18.50 9.48
C ARG A 103 -0.93 19.90 8.89
N ASN A 104 0.23 20.54 8.92
CA ASN A 104 0.49 21.80 8.25
C ASN A 104 1.63 21.64 7.23
N THR A 105 1.85 22.67 6.40
CA THR A 105 2.85 22.68 5.33
C THR A 105 4.22 23.22 5.76
N GLY A 106 4.50 23.26 7.06
CA GLY A 106 5.66 23.95 7.63
C GLY A 106 5.59 25.47 7.48
N ILE A 107 6.66 26.15 7.92
CA ILE A 107 6.80 27.61 7.89
C ILE A 107 8.18 28.03 7.40
N ASP A 108 8.26 29.21 6.79
CA ASP A 108 9.50 29.84 6.34
C ASP A 108 10.39 28.91 5.49
N LEU A 109 11.66 28.75 5.88
CA LEU A 109 12.65 27.96 5.15
C LEU A 109 12.45 26.44 5.33
N ASP A 110 11.70 26.03 6.35
CA ASP A 110 11.40 24.62 6.63
C ASP A 110 10.06 24.20 6.00
N ALA A 111 9.39 25.09 5.27
CA ALA A 111 8.11 24.80 4.65
C ALA A 111 8.28 23.89 3.43
N ILE A 112 7.30 23.01 3.21
CA ILE A 112 7.38 22.07 2.09
C ILE A 112 7.45 22.81 0.74
N HIS A 113 8.13 22.20 -0.22
CA HIS A 113 8.19 22.73 -1.59
C HIS A 113 6.97 22.31 -2.42
N GLU A 114 6.48 21.10 -2.21
CA GLU A 114 5.32 20.54 -2.89
C GLU A 114 4.63 19.49 -2.02
N ARG A 115 3.37 19.17 -2.36
CA ARG A 115 2.65 18.04 -1.74
C ARG A 115 3.18 16.73 -2.30
N VAL A 116 3.10 15.65 -1.53
CA VAL A 116 3.30 14.31 -2.09
C VAL A 116 2.26 14.11 -3.19
N PRO A 117 2.63 13.74 -4.43
CA PRO A 117 1.71 13.77 -5.57
C PRO A 117 0.56 12.76 -5.53
N ARG A 118 0.49 11.90 -4.52
CA ARG A 118 -0.51 10.85 -4.36
C ARG A 118 -0.91 10.71 -2.90
N ASN A 119 -2.10 10.17 -2.67
CA ASN A 119 -2.57 9.77 -1.36
C ASN A 119 -1.67 8.64 -0.80
N ALA A 120 -1.30 8.75 0.48
CA ALA A 120 -0.64 7.67 1.20
C ALA A 120 -1.67 6.57 1.52
N PRO A 121 -1.57 5.38 0.89
CA PRO A 121 -2.53 4.31 1.14
C PRO A 121 -2.32 3.73 2.55
N PRO A 122 -3.37 3.18 3.18
CA PRO A 122 -3.21 2.43 4.41
C PRO A 122 -2.31 1.20 4.18
N VAL A 123 -1.46 0.88 5.16
CA VAL A 123 -0.51 -0.25 5.09
C VAL A 123 -1.05 -1.56 5.68
N PHE A 124 -2.38 -1.70 5.78
CA PHE A 124 -3.01 -2.96 6.16
C PHE A 124 -2.74 -4.07 5.14
N GLU A 125 -2.51 -5.29 5.63
CA GLU A 125 -2.49 -6.54 4.84
C GLU A 125 -1.37 -6.65 3.78
N LEU A 126 -0.37 -5.77 3.81
CA LEU A 126 0.74 -5.79 2.85
C LEU A 126 1.70 -6.99 3.04
N GLY A 127 1.61 -7.70 4.17
CA GLY A 127 2.37 -8.93 4.43
C GLY A 127 1.88 -10.18 3.70
N ALA A 128 0.73 -10.13 3.03
CA ALA A 128 0.18 -11.26 2.30
C ALA A 128 0.95 -11.52 1.00
N LYS A 129 1.23 -12.78 0.66
CA LYS A 129 1.95 -13.17 -0.57
C LYS A 129 1.25 -12.75 -1.86
N SER A 130 -0.07 -12.59 -1.81
CA SER A 130 -0.85 -12.08 -2.94
C SER A 130 -0.66 -10.59 -3.20
N ALA A 131 -0.15 -9.81 -2.23
CA ALA A 131 0.24 -8.43 -2.44
C ALA A 131 1.60 -8.38 -3.14
N HIS A 132 1.64 -8.68 -4.44
CA HIS A 132 2.87 -8.79 -5.23
C HIS A 132 3.24 -7.50 -5.99
N THR A 133 2.40 -6.47 -5.91
CA THR A 133 2.56 -5.20 -6.62
C THR A 133 2.18 -4.03 -5.71
N LEU A 134 3.10 -3.11 -5.48
CA LEU A 134 2.97 -1.98 -4.55
C LEU A 134 3.13 -0.62 -5.24
N PHE A 135 2.74 0.44 -4.54
CA PHE A 135 2.38 1.76 -5.07
C PHE A 135 1.13 1.76 -5.95
N HIS A 136 0.56 2.96 -6.19
CA HIS A 136 -0.63 3.14 -7.03
C HIS A 136 -0.39 2.82 -8.50
N ASP A 137 0.82 3.03 -9.02
CA ASP A 137 1.22 2.70 -10.40
C ASP A 137 1.91 1.33 -10.53
N GLY A 138 2.11 0.64 -9.41
CA GLY A 138 2.77 -0.65 -9.40
C GLY A 138 4.24 -0.60 -9.73
N ARG A 139 4.94 0.52 -9.50
CA ARG A 139 6.36 0.62 -9.83
C ARG A 139 7.26 -0.36 -9.06
N VAL A 140 6.79 -0.95 -7.96
CA VAL A 140 7.50 -2.02 -7.24
C VAL A 140 6.71 -3.32 -7.33
N GLN A 141 7.29 -4.34 -7.94
CA GLN A 141 6.63 -5.61 -8.27
C GLN A 141 7.57 -6.80 -8.04
N VAL A 142 7.03 -7.94 -7.66
CA VAL A 142 7.76 -9.22 -7.75
C VAL A 142 8.08 -9.52 -9.21
N ASP A 143 9.36 -9.67 -9.52
CA ASP A 143 9.86 -10.04 -10.84
C ASP A 143 11.11 -10.93 -10.72
N PRO A 144 10.95 -12.27 -10.80
CA PRO A 144 12.07 -13.20 -10.70
C PRO A 144 13.11 -13.08 -11.82
N SER A 145 12.87 -12.26 -12.85
CA SER A 145 13.84 -12.05 -13.93
C SER A 145 14.89 -10.98 -13.58
N THR A 146 14.67 -10.16 -12.56
CA THR A 146 15.66 -9.21 -12.07
C THR A 146 16.57 -9.84 -11.01
N PRO A 147 17.83 -9.38 -10.85
CA PRO A 147 18.76 -9.95 -9.85
C PRO A 147 18.24 -9.90 -8.41
N SER A 148 17.55 -8.81 -8.05
CA SER A 148 16.95 -8.62 -6.73
C SER A 148 15.66 -9.41 -6.53
N GLY A 149 15.05 -9.92 -7.60
CA GLY A 149 13.73 -10.55 -7.59
C GLY A 149 12.56 -9.56 -7.65
N PHE A 150 12.85 -8.25 -7.81
CA PHE A 150 11.84 -7.20 -7.89
C PHE A 150 12.11 -6.23 -9.04
N ALA A 151 11.07 -5.89 -9.80
CA ALA A 151 11.10 -4.78 -10.73
C ALA A 151 10.84 -3.47 -9.97
N SER A 152 11.69 -2.47 -10.15
CA SER A 152 11.62 -1.19 -9.44
C SER A 152 12.27 -0.04 -10.23
N PRO A 153 12.00 1.23 -9.88
CA PRO A 153 12.69 2.36 -10.50
C PRO A 153 14.21 2.38 -10.30
N ALA A 154 14.72 1.66 -9.29
CA ALA A 154 16.16 1.56 -9.04
C ALA A 154 16.85 0.56 -9.99
N GLY A 155 16.10 -0.27 -10.74
CA GLY A 155 16.68 -1.26 -11.63
C GLY A 155 17.70 -2.16 -10.93
N ASP A 156 18.91 -2.25 -11.50
CA ASP A 156 20.02 -3.04 -10.97
C ASP A 156 20.64 -2.45 -9.69
N ASP A 157 20.33 -1.20 -9.33
CA ASP A 157 20.82 -0.60 -8.08
C ASP A 157 20.06 -1.15 -6.86
N LEU A 158 18.86 -1.72 -7.04
CA LEU A 158 18.10 -2.30 -5.93
C LEU A 158 18.91 -3.45 -5.29
N PRO A 159 19.22 -3.38 -3.98
CA PRO A 159 20.09 -4.37 -3.35
C PRO A 159 19.47 -5.76 -3.32
N LEU A 160 20.35 -6.75 -3.24
CA LEU A 160 19.98 -8.15 -2.99
C LEU A 160 19.55 -8.34 -1.53
N GLY A 161 18.90 -9.46 -1.24
CA GLY A 161 18.56 -9.88 0.13
C GLY A 161 17.30 -9.23 0.70
N LEU A 162 16.47 -8.60 -0.13
CA LEU A 162 15.13 -8.15 0.27
C LEU A 162 14.18 -9.36 0.36
N ASP A 163 13.49 -9.51 1.50
CA ASP A 163 12.71 -10.72 1.79
C ASP A 163 11.45 -10.86 0.92
N ASN A 164 10.82 -9.72 0.61
CA ASN A 164 9.56 -9.65 -0.11
C ASN A 164 9.36 -8.26 -0.71
N VAL A 165 8.28 -8.09 -1.47
CA VAL A 165 7.98 -6.84 -2.19
C VAL A 165 7.69 -5.66 -1.25
N LEU A 166 7.23 -5.92 -0.02
CA LEU A 166 7.04 -4.87 0.99
C LEU A 166 8.40 -4.34 1.48
N ALA A 167 9.39 -5.21 1.68
CA ALA A 167 10.76 -4.77 1.94
C ALA A 167 11.33 -3.97 0.76
N ALA A 168 11.09 -4.41 -0.48
CA ALA A 168 11.48 -3.63 -1.66
C ALA A 168 10.81 -2.25 -1.72
N GLN A 169 9.55 -2.14 -1.31
CA GLN A 169 8.83 -0.86 -1.27
C GLN A 169 9.40 0.09 -0.20
N ALA A 170 9.76 -0.42 0.98
CA ALA A 170 10.34 0.36 2.08
C ALA A 170 11.67 1.04 1.71
N MET A 171 12.29 0.65 0.59
CA MET A 171 13.52 1.27 0.08
C MET A 171 13.32 2.70 -0.49
N PHE A 172 12.10 3.08 -0.88
CA PHE A 172 11.86 4.25 -1.75
C PHE A 172 11.40 5.54 -1.07
N PRO A 173 10.57 5.54 -0.01
CA PRO A 173 10.15 6.81 0.61
C PRO A 173 11.34 7.69 1.06
N VAL A 174 12.41 7.05 1.54
CA VAL A 174 13.67 7.70 1.94
C VAL A 174 14.46 8.34 0.79
N THR A 175 14.13 7.99 -0.46
CA THR A 175 14.79 8.51 -1.67
C THR A 175 13.92 9.56 -2.38
N SER A 176 12.84 10.04 -1.76
CA SER A 176 11.90 10.97 -2.35
C SER A 176 12.03 12.34 -1.71
N SER A 177 12.34 13.36 -2.51
CA SER A 177 12.47 14.76 -2.06
C SER A 177 11.15 15.32 -1.51
N THR A 178 10.02 14.79 -1.96
CA THR A 178 8.68 15.19 -1.51
C THR A 178 8.20 14.42 -0.29
N GLU A 179 8.92 13.37 0.13
CA GLU A 179 8.55 12.51 1.24
C GLU A 179 9.55 12.64 2.38
N MET A 180 10.73 12.00 2.30
CA MET A 180 11.64 11.90 3.44
C MET A 180 13.07 12.39 3.16
N ALA A 181 13.49 12.55 1.90
CA ALA A 181 14.88 12.92 1.60
C ALA A 181 15.19 14.39 1.93
N GLY A 182 14.23 15.30 1.75
CA GLY A 182 14.44 16.75 1.76
C GLY A 182 14.86 17.29 0.40
N GLN A 183 15.25 18.57 0.35
CA GLN A 183 15.63 19.27 -0.87
C GLN A 183 17.15 19.36 -1.05
N ILE A 184 17.58 19.46 -2.32
CA ILE A 184 18.99 19.61 -2.67
C ILE A 184 19.64 20.79 -1.90
N GLY A 185 20.80 20.53 -1.31
CA GLY A 185 21.57 21.48 -0.52
C GLY A 185 21.23 21.51 0.97
N GLU A 186 20.17 20.83 1.42
CA GLU A 186 19.80 20.78 2.85
C GLU A 186 20.61 19.74 3.62
N ASN A 187 20.81 18.56 3.03
CA ASN A 187 21.50 17.45 3.65
C ASN A 187 22.07 16.46 2.60
N PRO A 188 23.04 15.60 2.99
CA PRO A 188 23.68 14.67 2.06
C PRO A 188 22.74 13.65 1.40
N ILE A 189 21.65 13.25 2.05
CA ILE A 189 20.66 12.31 1.48
C ILE A 189 19.85 13.00 0.38
N ALA A 190 19.46 14.25 0.59
CA ALA A 190 18.79 15.04 -0.43
C ALA A 190 19.71 15.30 -1.64
N ASP A 191 20.99 15.59 -1.40
CA ASP A 191 21.98 15.77 -2.46
C ASP A 191 22.17 14.48 -3.28
N ALA A 192 22.31 13.33 -2.63
CA ALA A 192 22.40 12.03 -3.29
C ALA A 192 21.13 11.70 -4.09
N THR A 193 19.95 11.98 -3.51
CA THR A 193 18.65 11.82 -4.16
C THR A 193 18.55 12.65 -5.44
N ALA A 194 18.93 13.94 -5.38
CA ALA A 194 18.90 14.82 -6.54
C ALA A 194 19.86 14.41 -7.66
N LEU A 195 20.96 13.73 -7.30
CA LEU A 195 21.91 13.14 -8.25
C LEU A 195 21.44 11.78 -8.82
N GLY A 196 20.40 11.18 -8.24
CA GLY A 196 19.97 9.82 -8.55
C GLY A 196 20.93 8.73 -8.03
N ASP A 197 21.81 9.06 -7.08
CA ASP A 197 22.72 8.08 -6.48
C ASP A 197 22.03 7.37 -5.31
N LEU A 198 21.44 6.21 -5.59
CA LEU A 198 20.72 5.41 -4.59
C LEU A 198 21.65 4.47 -3.83
N ALA A 199 22.48 3.72 -4.55
CA ALA A 199 23.27 2.60 -4.03
C ALA A 199 24.79 2.82 -4.01
N GLY A 200 25.28 3.97 -4.51
CA GLY A 200 26.69 4.28 -4.51
C GLY A 200 27.30 4.45 -3.11
N PRO A 201 28.64 4.60 -3.03
CA PRO A 201 29.32 4.79 -1.74
C PRO A 201 28.86 6.04 -0.97
N ASP A 202 28.42 7.08 -1.68
CA ASP A 202 27.81 8.28 -1.09
C ASP A 202 26.31 8.35 -1.41
N GLY A 203 25.73 7.23 -1.85
CA GLY A 203 24.32 7.11 -2.21
C GLY A 203 23.40 7.04 -1.01
N VAL A 204 22.11 7.28 -1.26
CA VAL A 204 21.06 7.40 -0.21
C VAL A 204 21.09 6.23 0.78
N TRP A 205 21.08 4.99 0.29
CA TRP A 205 20.98 3.82 1.16
C TRP A 205 22.26 3.59 1.97
N ASN A 206 23.43 3.90 1.42
CA ASN A 206 24.68 3.78 2.17
C ASN A 206 24.80 4.85 3.26
N LEU A 207 24.41 6.08 2.98
CA LEU A 207 24.38 7.17 3.97
C LEU A 207 23.43 6.85 5.13
N LEU A 208 22.27 6.26 4.84
CA LEU A 208 21.31 5.81 5.86
C LEU A 208 21.84 4.62 6.66
N ALA A 209 22.47 3.65 6.01
CA ALA A 209 23.12 2.54 6.69
C ALA A 209 24.18 3.05 7.68
N GLN A 210 25.12 3.90 7.24
CA GLN A 210 26.16 4.49 8.10
C GLN A 210 25.59 5.22 9.32
N ARG A 211 24.43 5.86 9.16
CA ARG A 211 23.73 6.53 10.26
C ARG A 211 23.23 5.53 11.31
N LEU A 212 22.69 4.39 10.89
CA LEU A 212 22.28 3.30 11.78
C LEU A 212 23.49 2.64 12.46
N GLN A 213 24.56 2.39 11.70
CA GLN A 213 25.83 1.86 12.19
C GLN A 213 26.46 2.72 13.28
N SER A 214 26.22 4.03 13.24
CA SER A 214 26.72 5.00 14.22
C SER A 214 25.88 5.06 15.50
N ASN A 215 24.76 4.33 15.59
CA ASN A 215 23.91 4.27 16.79
C ASN A 215 24.04 2.90 17.46
N ALA A 216 24.72 2.85 18.60
CA ALA A 216 25.01 1.60 19.32
C ALA A 216 23.75 0.80 19.72
N THR A 217 22.63 1.46 20.01
CA THR A 217 21.37 0.78 20.31
C THR A 217 20.83 0.09 19.07
N TYR A 218 20.86 0.76 17.90
CA TYR A 218 20.47 0.12 16.65
C TYR A 218 21.39 -1.04 16.29
N VAL A 219 22.71 -0.88 16.44
CA VAL A 219 23.66 -1.98 16.18
C VAL A 219 23.31 -3.23 16.98
N SER A 220 23.00 -3.10 18.28
CA SER A 220 22.55 -4.24 19.09
C SER A 220 21.25 -4.86 18.56
N LEU A 221 20.25 -4.04 18.21
CA LEU A 221 18.98 -4.52 17.67
C LEU A 221 19.14 -5.23 16.32
N PHE A 222 20.07 -4.79 15.48
CA PHE A 222 20.39 -5.46 14.21
C PHE A 222 21.06 -6.82 14.43
N ILE A 223 22.01 -6.91 15.37
CA ILE A 223 22.67 -8.18 15.74
C ILE A 223 21.64 -9.18 16.29
N ASP A 224 20.69 -8.72 17.11
CA ASP A 224 19.63 -9.58 17.65
C ASP A 224 18.67 -10.05 16.54
N ALA A 225 18.34 -9.18 15.58
CA ALA A 225 17.36 -9.44 14.53
C ALA A 225 17.87 -10.28 13.35
N PHE A 226 19.17 -10.24 13.04
CA PHE A 226 19.77 -10.85 11.84
C PHE A 226 20.98 -11.71 12.21
N PRO A 227 20.89 -13.05 12.07
CA PRO A 227 21.97 -13.97 12.43
C PRO A 227 23.30 -13.76 11.68
N GLU A 228 23.27 -13.08 10.54
CA GLU A 228 24.42 -12.77 9.70
C GLU A 228 25.15 -11.45 10.06
N ILE A 229 24.61 -10.67 11.01
CA ILE A 229 25.20 -9.41 11.45
C ILE A 229 25.99 -9.65 12.74
N ASP A 230 27.31 -9.53 12.68
CA ASP A 230 28.19 -9.66 13.84
C ASP A 230 28.69 -8.30 14.34
N GLU A 231 28.78 -7.31 13.45
CA GLU A 231 29.28 -5.97 13.77
C GLU A 231 28.55 -4.87 12.98
N ALA A 232 28.80 -3.61 13.35
CA ALA A 232 28.13 -2.47 12.74
C ALA A 232 28.30 -2.44 11.21
N SER A 233 29.49 -2.73 10.70
CA SER A 233 29.80 -2.71 9.26
C SER A 233 28.94 -3.66 8.41
N ASP A 234 28.35 -4.69 9.01
CA ASP A 234 27.49 -5.65 8.30
C ASP A 234 26.09 -5.08 8.02
N ILE A 235 25.68 -4.04 8.76
CA ILE A 235 24.36 -3.44 8.65
C ILE A 235 24.25 -2.69 7.32
N THR A 236 23.27 -3.09 6.51
CA THR A 236 22.90 -2.41 5.27
C THR A 236 21.47 -1.87 5.36
N PHE A 237 21.09 -0.98 4.45
CA PHE A 237 19.72 -0.47 4.43
C PHE A 237 18.68 -1.55 4.05
N ALA A 238 19.09 -2.60 3.32
CA ALA A 238 18.20 -3.73 3.03
C ALA A 238 17.75 -4.45 4.31
N HIS A 239 18.63 -4.56 5.32
CA HIS A 239 18.24 -5.10 6.63
C HIS A 239 17.19 -4.21 7.32
N ALA A 240 17.34 -2.88 7.24
CA ALA A 240 16.36 -1.95 7.78
C ALA A 240 14.99 -2.11 7.09
N ALA A 241 14.99 -2.21 5.76
CA ALA A 241 13.78 -2.41 4.96
C ALA A 241 13.09 -3.75 5.25
N ASN A 242 13.87 -4.83 5.41
CA ASN A 242 13.36 -6.14 5.81
C ASN A 242 12.74 -6.12 7.21
N ALA A 243 13.34 -5.40 8.16
CA ALA A 243 12.79 -5.26 9.51
C ALA A 243 11.47 -4.48 9.49
N ILE A 244 11.42 -3.34 8.77
CA ILE A 244 10.19 -2.55 8.57
C ILE A 244 9.09 -3.43 7.98
N ALA A 245 9.38 -4.16 6.89
CA ALA A 245 8.41 -5.04 6.26
C ALA A 245 7.90 -6.15 7.20
N ALA A 246 8.76 -6.74 8.03
CA ALA A 246 8.36 -7.74 9.02
C ALA A 246 7.40 -7.16 10.06
N PHE A 247 7.67 -5.94 10.54
CA PHE A 247 6.79 -5.23 11.45
C PHE A 247 5.41 -4.98 10.82
N GLU A 248 5.38 -4.30 9.68
CA GLU A 248 4.14 -3.98 8.96
C GLU A 248 3.32 -5.24 8.65
N ALA A 249 3.97 -6.30 8.16
CA ALA A 249 3.34 -7.56 7.81
C ALA A 249 2.70 -8.26 9.03
N SER A 250 3.31 -8.16 10.20
CA SER A 250 2.84 -8.84 11.42
C SER A 250 1.80 -8.04 12.19
N SER A 251 1.97 -6.72 12.28
CA SER A 251 1.18 -5.88 13.18
C SER A 251 -0.17 -5.47 12.60
N TRP A 252 -0.27 -5.33 11.27
CA TRP A 252 -1.43 -4.67 10.65
C TRP A 252 -2.21 -5.58 9.72
N GLN A 253 -2.57 -6.74 10.26
CA GLN A 253 -3.48 -7.68 9.63
C GLN A 253 -4.93 -7.37 9.99
N ALA A 254 -5.80 -7.45 8.99
CA ALA A 254 -7.23 -7.17 9.07
C ALA A 254 -8.03 -8.38 8.56
N ASN A 255 -7.72 -9.57 9.10
CA ASN A 255 -8.20 -10.88 8.62
C ASN A 255 -9.26 -11.55 9.53
N ASN A 256 -9.83 -10.78 10.46
CA ASN A 256 -10.89 -11.19 11.38
C ASN A 256 -12.08 -10.23 11.42
N SER A 257 -12.33 -9.54 10.32
CA SER A 257 -13.56 -8.78 10.10
C SER A 257 -14.81 -9.68 10.18
N ARG A 258 -16.00 -9.07 10.27
CA ARG A 258 -17.26 -9.83 10.23
C ARG A 258 -17.44 -10.60 8.92
N PHE A 259 -16.91 -10.07 7.82
CA PHE A 259 -16.88 -10.80 6.56
C PHE A 259 -15.96 -12.03 6.64
N ASP A 260 -14.81 -11.96 7.30
CA ASP A 260 -13.93 -13.12 7.50
C ASP A 260 -14.57 -14.20 8.37
N GLN A 261 -15.25 -13.79 9.45
CA GLN A 261 -16.02 -14.69 10.30
C GLN A 261 -17.11 -15.42 9.49
N PHE A 262 -17.79 -14.70 8.61
CA PHE A 262 -18.75 -15.27 7.67
C PHE A 262 -18.11 -16.25 6.70
N LEU A 263 -16.96 -15.90 6.11
CA LEU A 263 -16.19 -16.81 5.24
C LEU A 263 -15.68 -18.06 5.97
N ARG A 264 -15.42 -17.98 7.28
CA ARG A 264 -15.06 -19.12 8.14
C ARG A 264 -16.26 -19.96 8.58
N GLY A 265 -17.49 -19.57 8.22
CA GLY A 265 -18.70 -20.36 8.40
C GLY A 265 -19.67 -19.84 9.46
N ASP A 266 -19.38 -18.71 10.13
CA ASP A 266 -20.36 -18.02 10.97
C ASP A 266 -21.35 -17.26 10.07
N LEU A 267 -22.40 -17.96 9.65
CA LEU A 267 -23.44 -17.38 8.79
C LEU A 267 -24.27 -16.27 9.45
N THR A 268 -24.04 -15.99 10.74
CA THR A 268 -24.69 -14.92 11.50
C THR A 268 -23.81 -13.69 11.71
N ALA A 269 -22.53 -13.74 11.33
CA ALA A 269 -21.60 -12.62 11.49
C ALA A 269 -21.99 -11.36 10.69
N LEU A 270 -22.63 -11.55 9.53
CA LEU A 270 -23.20 -10.46 8.73
C LEU A 270 -24.67 -10.22 9.09
N THR A 271 -25.03 -8.95 9.25
CA THR A 271 -26.43 -8.52 9.31
C THR A 271 -27.13 -8.75 7.98
N TRP A 272 -28.46 -8.74 7.97
CA TRP A 272 -29.23 -8.89 6.73
C TRP A 272 -28.91 -7.82 5.68
N THR A 273 -28.69 -6.58 6.10
CA THR A 273 -28.33 -5.47 5.19
C THR A 273 -26.94 -5.66 4.59
N GLU A 274 -25.96 -6.12 5.38
CA GLU A 274 -24.62 -6.45 4.89
C GLU A 274 -24.63 -7.62 3.93
N LEU A 275 -25.41 -8.67 4.23
CA LEU A 275 -25.57 -9.81 3.33
C LEU A 275 -26.16 -9.37 1.97
N GLN A 276 -27.16 -8.49 1.99
CA GLN A 276 -27.69 -7.89 0.76
C GLN A 276 -26.64 -7.04 0.03
N GLY A 277 -25.81 -6.29 0.76
CA GLY A 277 -24.69 -5.54 0.21
C GLY A 277 -23.66 -6.43 -0.47
N MET A 278 -23.28 -7.53 0.19
CA MET A 278 -22.39 -8.54 -0.36
C MET A 278 -22.96 -9.13 -1.66
N MET A 279 -24.25 -9.49 -1.68
CA MET A 279 -24.91 -9.99 -2.89
C MET A 279 -24.92 -8.97 -4.04
N LEU A 280 -25.00 -7.66 -3.73
CA LEU A 280 -24.86 -6.61 -4.74
C LEU A 280 -23.42 -6.55 -5.27
N PHE A 281 -22.44 -6.53 -4.37
CA PHE A 281 -21.00 -6.45 -4.65
C PHE A 281 -20.52 -7.59 -5.57
N TYR A 282 -20.91 -8.82 -5.24
CA TYR A 282 -20.62 -10.03 -6.01
C TYR A 282 -21.60 -10.28 -7.19
N GLY A 283 -22.58 -9.40 -7.36
CA GLY A 283 -23.65 -9.55 -8.34
C GLY A 283 -23.78 -8.34 -9.24
N LYS A 284 -24.97 -7.71 -9.22
CA LYS A 284 -25.33 -6.68 -10.19
C LYS A 284 -24.50 -5.38 -10.09
N ALA A 285 -23.82 -5.13 -8.98
CA ALA A 285 -22.93 -3.98 -8.85
C ALA A 285 -21.56 -4.22 -9.50
N ARG A 286 -21.17 -5.49 -9.71
CA ARG A 286 -19.95 -5.92 -10.42
C ARG A 286 -18.62 -5.47 -9.77
N CYS A 287 -18.63 -5.03 -8.52
CA CYS A 287 -17.43 -4.58 -7.80
C CYS A 287 -16.35 -5.67 -7.72
N SER A 288 -16.78 -6.92 -7.49
CA SER A 288 -15.90 -8.10 -7.42
C SER A 288 -15.18 -8.47 -8.72
N GLN A 289 -15.43 -7.76 -9.83
CA GLN A 289 -14.69 -7.98 -11.08
C GLN A 289 -13.22 -7.54 -10.98
N CYS A 290 -12.96 -6.51 -10.19
CA CYS A 290 -11.59 -6.06 -9.87
C CYS A 290 -11.28 -6.27 -8.38
N HIS A 291 -12.24 -5.97 -7.49
CA HIS A 291 -12.08 -6.18 -6.05
C HIS A 291 -12.36 -7.63 -5.65
N SER A 292 -11.46 -8.52 -6.06
CA SER A 292 -11.61 -9.97 -5.97
C SER A 292 -10.63 -10.62 -4.97
N GLY A 293 -10.77 -11.94 -4.76
CA GLY A 293 -9.87 -12.68 -3.89
C GLY A 293 -9.95 -12.33 -2.39
N PRO A 294 -9.09 -12.93 -1.55
CA PRO A 294 -9.13 -12.74 -0.10
C PRO A 294 -8.83 -11.31 0.35
N LEU A 295 -8.07 -10.53 -0.43
CA LEU A 295 -7.74 -9.13 -0.14
C LEU A 295 -8.71 -8.11 -0.76
N MET A 296 -9.73 -8.57 -1.49
CA MET A 296 -10.63 -7.69 -2.24
C MET A 296 -9.90 -6.80 -3.26
N SER A 297 -8.86 -7.35 -3.88
CA SER A 297 -8.07 -6.74 -4.93
C SER A 297 -7.50 -7.82 -5.84
N ASP A 298 -7.56 -7.58 -7.15
CA ASP A 298 -6.86 -8.34 -8.19
C ASP A 298 -5.40 -7.89 -8.37
N PHE A 299 -5.01 -6.75 -7.77
CA PHE A 299 -3.73 -6.07 -7.97
C PHE A 299 -3.45 -5.67 -9.44
N ASP A 300 -4.46 -5.70 -10.31
CA ASP A 300 -4.39 -5.23 -11.69
C ASP A 300 -4.61 -3.70 -11.76
N PHE A 301 -4.45 -3.14 -12.97
CA PHE A 301 -4.48 -1.71 -13.23
C PHE A 301 -5.68 -1.36 -14.09
N HIS A 302 -6.48 -0.40 -13.63
CA HIS A 302 -7.71 0.01 -14.31
C HIS A 302 -7.79 1.53 -14.39
N ALA A 303 -8.27 2.04 -15.53
CA ALA A 303 -8.59 3.45 -15.70
C ALA A 303 -10.09 3.65 -15.44
N ILE A 304 -10.43 4.36 -14.37
CA ILE A 304 -11.82 4.54 -13.94
C ILE A 304 -12.22 6.02 -13.89
N ALA A 305 -11.63 6.86 -14.74
CA ALA A 305 -11.92 8.29 -14.81
C ALA A 305 -11.77 9.05 -13.47
N LEU A 306 -10.86 8.64 -12.58
CA LEU A 306 -10.66 9.39 -11.32
C LEU A 306 -10.21 10.83 -11.64
N PRO A 307 -10.71 11.85 -10.91
CA PRO A 307 -10.13 13.19 -10.94
C PRO A 307 -8.63 13.13 -10.70
N GLN A 308 -7.90 14.12 -11.24
CA GLN A 308 -6.50 14.34 -10.89
C GLN A 308 -6.38 15.67 -10.14
N VAL A 309 -6.11 15.57 -8.84
CA VAL A 309 -5.83 16.71 -7.97
C VAL A 309 -4.39 16.68 -7.49
N GLY A 310 -3.83 17.86 -7.20
CA GLY A 310 -2.46 18.01 -6.73
C GLY A 310 -1.45 18.48 -7.78
N PRO A 311 -0.15 18.35 -7.46
CA PRO A 311 0.93 18.85 -8.32
C PRO A 311 1.18 18.01 -9.58
N GLY A 312 0.67 16.77 -9.62
CA GLY A 312 0.94 15.79 -10.68
C GLY A 312 2.27 15.05 -10.51
N LYS A 313 2.59 14.15 -11.46
CA LYS A 313 3.85 13.37 -11.46
C LYS A 313 4.87 13.87 -12.48
N GLY A 314 4.74 15.11 -12.96
CA GLY A 314 5.64 15.68 -13.96
C GLY A 314 5.37 15.18 -15.38
N ASN A 315 4.23 14.51 -15.63
CA ASN A 315 3.88 14.03 -16.96
C ASN A 315 3.10 15.09 -17.75
N GLY A 316 2.99 14.86 -19.07
CA GLY A 316 2.30 15.76 -19.98
C GLY A 316 3.11 17.01 -20.35
N ILE A 317 2.58 17.82 -21.26
CA ILE A 317 3.26 19.04 -21.76
C ILE A 317 3.45 20.06 -20.64
N GLY A 318 2.47 20.15 -19.73
CA GLY A 318 2.49 21.07 -18.59
C GLY A 318 3.24 20.53 -17.37
N GLY A 319 3.65 19.26 -17.36
CA GLY A 319 4.28 18.61 -16.20
C GLY A 319 3.34 18.46 -14.99
N ARG A 320 2.02 18.43 -15.21
CA ARG A 320 1.00 18.41 -14.15
C ARG A 320 0.14 17.14 -14.15
N GLU A 321 0.29 16.30 -15.15
CA GLU A 321 -0.49 15.06 -15.23
C GLU A 321 0.20 13.95 -14.43
N ASP A 322 -0.61 13.02 -13.94
CA ASP A 322 -0.16 11.70 -13.48
C ASP A 322 -0.59 10.66 -14.51
N PHE A 323 0.36 10.12 -15.27
CA PHE A 323 0.06 9.08 -16.26
C PHE A 323 -0.19 7.69 -15.64
N GLY A 324 -0.02 7.55 -14.32
CA GLY A 324 -0.27 6.30 -13.62
C GLY A 324 0.67 5.19 -14.10
N ARG A 325 0.09 4.05 -14.49
CA ARG A 325 0.83 2.87 -14.94
C ARG A 325 1.66 3.08 -16.22
N GLU A 326 1.29 4.00 -17.10
CA GLU A 326 2.11 4.34 -18.28
C GLU A 326 3.50 4.82 -17.87
N ALA A 327 3.64 5.57 -16.76
CA ALA A 327 4.94 6.04 -16.29
C ALA A 327 5.89 4.90 -15.82
N VAL A 328 5.38 3.67 -15.70
CA VAL A 328 6.14 2.47 -15.34
C VAL A 328 6.38 1.58 -16.56
N THR A 329 5.45 1.58 -17.52
CA THR A 329 5.42 0.63 -18.64
C THR A 329 5.85 1.25 -19.98
N ASP A 330 5.87 2.58 -20.07
CA ASP A 330 6.02 3.37 -21.30
C ASP A 330 4.97 3.03 -22.38
N ARG A 331 3.83 2.45 -21.97
CA ARG A 331 2.74 2.02 -22.85
C ARG A 331 1.56 2.98 -22.78
N PRO A 332 1.21 3.69 -23.88
CA PRO A 332 0.10 4.64 -23.89
C PRO A 332 -1.24 4.04 -23.49
N GLU A 333 -1.48 2.75 -23.73
CA GLU A 333 -2.70 2.05 -23.32
C GLU A 333 -2.81 1.83 -21.80
N ASP A 334 -1.73 2.04 -21.04
CA ASP A 334 -1.72 1.97 -19.58
C ASP A 334 -1.88 3.35 -18.93
N ARG A 335 -2.13 4.40 -19.73
CA ARG A 335 -2.35 5.76 -19.25
C ARG A 335 -3.55 5.84 -18.31
N PHE A 336 -3.38 6.56 -17.20
CA PHE A 336 -4.39 6.78 -16.16
C PHE A 336 -4.91 5.52 -15.47
N ARG A 337 -4.22 4.38 -15.66
CA ARG A 337 -4.52 3.17 -14.91
C ARG A 337 -3.79 3.17 -13.58
N PHE A 338 -4.52 2.81 -12.53
CA PHE A 338 -3.99 2.64 -11.19
C PHE A 338 -4.38 1.28 -10.64
N ARG A 339 -3.56 0.79 -9.72
CA ARG A 339 -3.72 -0.51 -9.07
C ARG A 339 -5.02 -0.55 -8.28
N THR A 340 -5.77 -1.63 -8.39
CA THR A 340 -6.91 -1.90 -7.51
C THR A 340 -6.45 -1.96 -6.04
N PRO A 341 -6.92 -1.07 -5.15
CA PRO A 341 -6.52 -1.11 -3.74
C PRO A 341 -7.20 -2.26 -2.98
N ILE A 342 -6.58 -2.67 -1.87
CA ILE A 342 -7.16 -3.62 -0.89
C ILE A 342 -8.37 -2.96 -0.22
N LEU A 343 -9.50 -3.67 -0.07
CA LEU A 343 -10.71 -3.12 0.58
C LEU A 343 -10.88 -3.51 2.05
N ARG A 344 -9.94 -4.27 2.62
CA ARG A 344 -9.92 -4.53 4.07
C ARG A 344 -9.71 -3.21 4.81
N ASN A 345 -10.49 -2.97 5.86
CA ASN A 345 -10.54 -1.69 6.59
C ASN A 345 -10.92 -0.44 5.79
N ILE A 346 -11.43 -0.56 4.55
CA ILE A 346 -11.71 0.59 3.67
C ILE A 346 -12.63 1.65 4.30
N ALA A 347 -13.50 1.28 5.24
CA ALA A 347 -14.40 2.23 5.89
C ALA A 347 -13.70 3.23 6.83
N LEU A 348 -12.41 3.01 7.16
CA LEU A 348 -11.62 3.84 8.06
C LEU A 348 -10.70 4.82 7.31
N THR A 349 -10.30 4.45 6.09
CA THR A 349 -9.08 4.98 5.45
C THR A 349 -9.38 6.08 4.43
N ALA A 350 -10.34 6.95 4.74
CA ALA A 350 -10.58 8.13 3.91
C ALA A 350 -9.36 9.07 3.97
N PRO A 351 -9.11 9.86 2.91
CA PRO A 351 -9.84 9.93 1.64
C PRO A 351 -9.42 8.85 0.62
N TYR A 352 -10.13 8.77 -0.51
CA TYR A 352 -10.08 7.68 -1.48
C TYR A 352 -9.69 8.15 -2.88
N GLY A 353 -9.09 7.24 -3.65
CA GLY A 353 -8.49 7.51 -4.95
C GLY A 353 -6.96 7.53 -4.86
N HIS A 354 -6.27 7.45 -6.01
CA HIS A 354 -4.80 7.48 -6.05
C HIS A 354 -4.20 8.78 -5.49
N ASP A 355 -4.98 9.86 -5.52
CA ASP A 355 -4.68 11.22 -5.10
C ASP A 355 -5.65 11.73 -3.99
N GLY A 356 -6.48 10.82 -3.45
CA GLY A 356 -7.39 11.13 -2.37
C GLY A 356 -8.51 12.12 -2.74
N ALA A 357 -8.92 12.16 -4.01
CA ALA A 357 -9.97 13.05 -4.50
C ALA A 357 -11.33 12.93 -3.77
N TYR A 358 -11.65 11.79 -3.14
CA TYR A 358 -12.96 11.60 -2.49
C TYR A 358 -12.81 11.45 -0.96
N ASN A 359 -13.43 12.32 -0.18
CA ASN A 359 -13.35 12.27 1.29
C ASN A 359 -14.36 11.32 1.94
N SER A 360 -15.31 10.77 1.17
CA SER A 360 -16.31 9.85 1.70
C SER A 360 -16.41 8.53 0.93
N LEU A 361 -16.65 7.45 1.67
CA LEU A 361 -16.82 6.12 1.08
C LEU A 361 -18.03 6.08 0.13
N GLU A 362 -19.06 6.88 0.41
CA GLU A 362 -20.21 7.00 -0.48
C GLU A 362 -19.85 7.71 -1.79
N ALA A 363 -19.07 8.78 -1.75
CA ALA A 363 -18.68 9.51 -2.95
C ALA A 363 -17.83 8.63 -3.89
N ILE A 364 -16.84 7.91 -3.37
CA ILE A 364 -16.05 6.99 -4.19
C ILE A 364 -16.90 5.81 -4.72
N VAL A 365 -17.83 5.26 -3.94
CA VAL A 365 -18.75 4.22 -4.45
C VAL A 365 -19.64 4.77 -5.57
N ARG A 366 -20.10 6.03 -5.47
CA ARG A 366 -20.87 6.68 -6.52
C ARG A 366 -20.04 6.94 -7.77
N HIS A 367 -18.78 7.32 -7.62
CA HIS A 367 -17.83 7.42 -8.73
C HIS A 367 -17.75 6.12 -9.52
N HIS A 368 -17.58 4.98 -8.84
CA HIS A 368 -17.55 3.66 -9.52
C HIS A 368 -18.83 3.32 -10.29
N LEU A 369 -19.98 3.89 -9.91
CA LEU A 369 -21.26 3.63 -10.57
C LEU A 369 -21.48 4.47 -11.82
N ASP A 370 -20.84 5.65 -11.95
CA ASP A 370 -20.92 6.50 -13.13
C ASP A 370 -19.67 7.41 -13.23
N PRO A 371 -18.50 6.85 -13.60
CA PRO A 371 -17.22 7.53 -13.36
C PRO A 371 -17.04 8.77 -14.21
N VAL A 372 -17.44 8.73 -15.48
CA VAL A 372 -17.35 9.89 -16.38
C VAL A 372 -18.27 11.01 -15.91
N TYR A 373 -19.50 10.69 -15.48
CA TYR A 373 -20.39 11.70 -14.90
C TYR A 373 -19.79 12.30 -13.63
N SER A 374 -19.26 11.47 -12.73
CA SER A 374 -18.63 11.89 -11.48
C SER A 374 -17.39 12.77 -11.70
N LEU A 375 -16.57 12.47 -12.70
CA LEU A 375 -15.41 13.29 -13.08
C LEU A 375 -15.83 14.70 -13.50
N TYR A 376 -16.81 14.82 -14.42
CA TYR A 376 -17.29 16.12 -14.90
C TYR A 376 -18.08 16.91 -13.85
N ASN A 377 -18.58 16.26 -12.81
CA ASN A 377 -19.35 16.88 -11.72
C ASN A 377 -18.60 16.79 -10.39
N TYR A 378 -17.27 16.69 -10.42
CA TYR A 378 -16.45 16.54 -9.24
C TYR A 378 -16.61 17.74 -8.29
N ASP A 379 -16.95 17.47 -7.02
CA ASP A 379 -17.05 18.49 -5.97
C ASP A 379 -15.69 18.71 -5.34
N ARG A 380 -15.10 19.89 -5.57
CA ARG A 380 -13.78 20.26 -5.03
C ARG A 380 -13.74 20.27 -3.49
N ASN A 381 -14.88 20.32 -2.81
CA ASN A 381 -14.93 20.22 -1.35
C ASN A 381 -14.58 18.82 -0.81
N GLU A 382 -14.54 17.81 -1.68
CA GLU A 382 -14.04 16.47 -1.34
C GLU A 382 -12.50 16.45 -1.20
N PHE A 383 -11.79 17.44 -1.75
CA PHE A 383 -10.33 17.53 -1.62
C PHE A 383 -9.95 18.11 -0.24
N ILE A 384 -9.39 17.27 0.63
CA ILE A 384 -8.96 17.67 1.98
C ILE A 384 -7.44 17.69 2.05
N ALA A 385 -6.85 18.88 2.03
CA ALA A 385 -5.43 19.10 2.22
C ALA A 385 -5.17 20.38 3.03
N PRO A 386 -4.03 20.50 3.73
CA PRO A 386 -3.66 21.74 4.40
C PRO A 386 -3.52 22.88 3.38
N SER A 387 -4.26 23.98 3.57
CA SER A 387 -4.28 25.10 2.63
C SER A 387 -2.98 25.89 2.69
N ARG A 388 -2.41 26.17 1.51
CA ARG A 388 -1.28 27.07 1.32
C ARG A 388 -1.37 27.71 -0.07
N PRO A 389 -1.38 29.05 -0.20
CA PRO A 389 -1.78 29.72 -1.45
C PRO A 389 -1.05 29.28 -2.72
N ASP A 390 0.26 29.00 -2.65
CA ASP A 390 1.07 28.54 -3.78
C ASP A 390 0.80 27.09 -4.18
N LEU A 391 0.45 26.23 -3.22
CA LEU A 391 0.07 24.83 -3.48
C LEU A 391 -1.38 24.75 -3.99
N ASP A 392 -2.28 25.48 -3.33
CA ASP A 392 -3.71 25.52 -3.69
C ASP A 392 -3.92 26.01 -5.14
N ALA A 393 -3.02 26.89 -5.63
CA ALA A 393 -3.07 27.43 -6.98
C ALA A 393 -2.81 26.39 -8.09
N ILE A 394 -2.21 25.24 -7.76
CA ILE A 394 -1.89 24.18 -8.74
C ILE A 394 -2.69 22.90 -8.53
N ASP A 395 -3.34 22.73 -7.37
CA ASP A 395 -4.05 21.49 -6.98
C ASP A 395 -5.18 21.09 -7.94
N PHE A 396 -5.70 22.01 -8.76
CA PHE A 396 -6.76 21.72 -9.74
C PHE A 396 -6.36 22.00 -11.19
N ALA A 397 -5.07 22.19 -11.48
CA ALA A 397 -4.61 22.56 -12.82
C ALA A 397 -5.09 21.59 -13.92
N VAL A 398 -5.09 20.28 -13.64
CA VAL A 398 -5.62 19.26 -14.57
C VAL A 398 -7.14 19.35 -14.69
N MET A 399 -7.85 19.49 -13.56
CA MET A 399 -9.31 19.60 -13.52
C MET A 399 -9.86 20.92 -14.10
N ASP A 400 -9.03 21.96 -14.20
CA ASP A 400 -9.34 23.24 -14.82
C ASP A 400 -9.16 23.24 -16.35
N ASP A 401 -8.46 22.25 -16.91
CA ASP A 401 -8.26 22.09 -18.35
C ASP A 401 -9.27 21.08 -18.95
N PRO A 402 -10.26 21.52 -19.74
CA PRO A 402 -11.27 20.63 -20.31
C PRO A 402 -10.70 19.54 -21.22
N SER A 403 -9.56 19.79 -21.86
CA SER A 403 -8.92 18.81 -22.75
C SER A 403 -8.27 17.68 -21.96
N LEU A 404 -7.64 18.00 -20.82
CA LEU A 404 -7.07 16.98 -19.93
C LEU A 404 -8.17 16.17 -19.24
N VAL A 405 -9.23 16.84 -18.75
CA VAL A 405 -10.40 16.15 -18.19
C VAL A 405 -11.05 15.22 -19.23
N ALA A 406 -11.14 15.65 -20.49
CA ALA A 406 -11.65 14.79 -21.57
C ALA A 406 -10.76 13.58 -21.85
N ALA A 407 -9.43 13.73 -21.78
CA ALA A 407 -8.50 12.61 -21.94
C ALA A 407 -8.65 11.56 -20.81
N ILE A 408 -8.84 12.01 -19.56
CA ILE A 408 -9.12 11.14 -18.42
C ILE A 408 -10.46 10.40 -18.63
N ALA A 409 -11.50 11.12 -19.09
CA ALA A 409 -12.80 10.54 -19.39
C ALA A 409 -12.74 9.49 -20.53
N GLU A 410 -11.94 9.72 -21.56
CA GLU A 410 -11.78 8.83 -22.71
C GLU A 410 -11.07 7.52 -22.33
N ALA A 411 -10.12 7.57 -21.39
CA ALA A 411 -9.42 6.39 -20.90
C ALA A 411 -10.28 5.46 -20.02
N ASN A 412 -11.47 5.90 -19.61
CA ASN A 412 -12.33 5.16 -18.70
C ASN A 412 -12.78 3.79 -19.23
N GLU A 413 -12.68 2.77 -18.38
CA GLU A 413 -12.98 1.37 -18.71
C GLU A 413 -14.34 0.89 -18.17
N LEU A 414 -14.94 1.65 -17.24
CA LEU A 414 -16.19 1.27 -16.59
C LEU A 414 -17.41 1.90 -17.26
N GLN A 415 -18.45 1.10 -17.48
CA GLN A 415 -19.72 1.60 -17.98
C GLN A 415 -20.63 2.03 -16.82
N PRO A 416 -21.44 3.10 -16.98
CA PRO A 416 -22.40 3.51 -15.96
C PRO A 416 -23.36 2.37 -15.57
N ASN A 417 -23.55 2.18 -14.27
CA ASN A 417 -24.39 1.12 -13.70
C ASN A 417 -25.65 1.67 -13.03
N HIS A 418 -26.60 2.12 -13.83
CA HIS A 418 -27.89 2.65 -13.36
C HIS A 418 -28.82 1.59 -12.73
N ARG A 419 -28.41 0.32 -12.63
CA ARG A 419 -29.18 -0.76 -11.97
C ARG A 419 -29.00 -0.76 -10.44
N VAL A 420 -28.03 0.00 -9.93
CA VAL A 420 -27.76 0.20 -8.51
C VAL A 420 -28.37 1.54 -8.10
N ASN A 421 -29.44 1.51 -7.30
CA ASN A 421 -30.10 2.72 -6.82
C ASN A 421 -29.54 3.16 -5.44
N ASN A 422 -30.03 4.28 -4.90
CA ASN A 422 -29.58 4.79 -3.60
C ASN A 422 -29.73 3.79 -2.43
N ARG A 423 -30.79 2.96 -2.41
CA ARG A 423 -30.92 1.92 -1.37
C ARG A 423 -29.90 0.80 -1.53
N ASP A 424 -29.53 0.49 -2.77
CA ASP A 424 -28.47 -0.47 -3.07
C ASP A 424 -27.10 0.07 -2.67
N VAL A 425 -26.83 1.36 -2.90
CA VAL A 425 -25.62 2.05 -2.40
C VAL A 425 -25.50 1.92 -0.88
N GLN A 426 -26.56 2.20 -0.12
CA GLN A 426 -26.51 2.07 1.34
C GLN A 426 -26.23 0.64 1.81
N LYS A 427 -26.68 -0.37 1.06
CA LYS A 427 -26.36 -1.78 1.34
C LYS A 427 -24.91 -2.11 1.00
N LEU A 428 -24.39 -1.62 -0.13
CA LEU A 428 -22.98 -1.74 -0.48
C LEU A 428 -22.10 -1.12 0.61
N LEU A 429 -22.42 0.08 1.08
CA LEU A 429 -21.71 0.73 2.18
C LEU A 429 -21.78 -0.09 3.47
N ALA A 430 -22.93 -0.70 3.78
CA ALA A 430 -23.04 -1.61 4.93
C ALA A 430 -22.07 -2.80 4.78
N PHE A 431 -22.02 -3.42 3.60
CA PHE A 431 -21.08 -4.51 3.33
C PHE A 431 -19.61 -4.06 3.42
N LEU A 432 -19.24 -2.92 2.84
CA LEU A 432 -17.87 -2.40 2.93
C LEU A 432 -17.44 -2.14 4.39
N ARG A 433 -18.35 -1.67 5.25
CA ARG A 433 -18.11 -1.56 6.70
C ARG A 433 -17.98 -2.91 7.41
N SER A 434 -18.45 -4.01 6.83
CA SER A 434 -18.24 -5.36 7.37
C SER A 434 -16.84 -5.91 7.11
N LEU A 435 -16.07 -5.25 6.23
CA LEU A 435 -14.66 -5.53 5.94
C LEU A 435 -13.69 -4.91 6.95
N THR A 436 -14.20 -4.16 7.93
CA THR A 436 -13.39 -3.61 9.03
C THR A 436 -13.13 -4.67 10.07
N ASP A 437 -11.86 -4.92 10.36
CA ASP A 437 -11.44 -5.72 11.50
C ASP A 437 -11.54 -4.88 12.78
N GLN A 438 -12.17 -5.43 13.81
CA GLN A 438 -12.34 -4.70 15.08
C GLN A 438 -11.04 -4.62 15.87
N GLN A 439 -10.10 -5.54 15.65
CA GLN A 439 -8.82 -5.54 16.36
C GLN A 439 -7.91 -4.40 15.87
N THR A 440 -8.12 -3.92 14.65
CA THR A 440 -7.32 -2.86 14.04
C THR A 440 -7.90 -1.46 14.21
N ILE A 441 -8.94 -1.28 15.04
CA ILE A 441 -9.55 0.04 15.29
C ILE A 441 -8.76 0.82 16.35
N ASP A 442 -8.14 0.13 17.30
CA ASP A 442 -7.33 0.75 18.36
C ASP A 442 -5.89 0.25 18.28
N LEU A 443 -5.09 0.93 17.47
CA LEU A 443 -3.68 0.60 17.21
C LEU A 443 -2.71 1.41 18.08
N ARG A 444 -3.20 2.05 19.16
CA ARG A 444 -2.37 2.96 19.98
C ARG A 444 -1.20 2.27 20.69
N LEU A 445 -1.26 0.95 20.84
CA LEU A 445 -0.20 0.16 21.46
C LEU A 445 0.94 -0.18 20.50
N ASP A 446 0.75 0.03 19.19
CA ASP A 446 1.78 -0.22 18.18
C ASP A 446 2.79 0.93 18.09
N THR A 447 2.45 2.10 18.62
CA THR A 447 3.38 3.23 18.73
C THR A 447 4.34 3.01 19.90
N PRO A 448 5.66 2.91 19.66
CA PRO A 448 6.63 2.79 20.75
C PRO A 448 6.61 4.04 21.62
N ARG A 449 7.04 3.92 22.88
CA ARG A 449 7.10 5.08 23.81
C ARG A 449 8.20 6.07 23.47
N SER A 450 9.27 5.57 22.85
CA SER A 450 10.46 6.30 22.44
C SER A 450 11.17 5.49 21.37
N VAL A 451 11.98 6.14 20.56
CA VAL A 451 12.80 5.49 19.54
C VAL A 451 14.30 5.53 19.89
N PRO A 452 15.12 4.59 19.39
CA PRO A 452 16.55 4.51 19.71
C PRO A 452 17.38 5.75 19.36
N SER A 453 16.95 6.58 18.40
CA SER A 453 17.62 7.86 18.11
C SER A 453 17.40 8.94 19.19
N GLY A 454 16.37 8.77 20.03
CA GLY A 454 15.90 9.79 20.96
C GLY A 454 15.08 10.92 20.33
N LEU A 455 14.81 10.86 19.01
CA LEU A 455 13.94 11.82 18.32
C LEU A 455 12.47 11.66 18.76
N SER A 456 11.68 12.73 18.62
CA SER A 456 10.25 12.67 18.92
C SER A 456 9.50 11.85 17.87
N ILE A 457 8.53 11.05 18.33
CA ILE A 457 7.65 10.28 17.44
C ILE A 457 6.53 11.17 16.86
N VAL A 458 6.04 12.10 17.68
CA VAL A 458 5.01 13.08 17.33
C VAL A 458 5.52 14.47 17.72
N GLU A 459 5.26 15.47 16.88
CA GLU A 459 5.54 16.90 17.14
C GLU A 459 4.36 17.65 17.73
#